data_AF-A0A0Q8T955-F1
#
_entry.id   AF-A0A0Q8T955-F1
#
_cell.length_a   1.000
_cell.length_b   1.000
_cell.length_c   1.000
_cell.angle_alpha   90.00
_cell.angle_beta   90.00
_cell.angle_gamma   90.00
#
_symmetry.space_group_name_H-M   'P 1'
#
loop_
_entity.id
_entity.type
_entity.pdbx_description
1 polymer ?
#
loop_
_entity_poly.entity_id
_entity_poly.type
_entity_poly.pdbx_seq_one_letter_code
_entity_poly.pdbx_strand_id
1 'polypeptide(L)'
;MSVARCLAALALVCGAPAHALGMDVPYERFATADAVDWVQVCGQWPTRKNEGVYRIVHGSQYAQSFLYLQWMQRDDNGTLQAVHTQGIPELNSDHAEITLTRIACRSTRTGIRITAQARSGHEDRLRNITIEAGHRPGVYRYTPTPRR
;
A
#
# COMPACT_ATOMS: atom_id res chain seq x y z
N MET A 1 -40.35 -17.86 -51.43
CA MET A 1 -40.12 -16.50 -51.99
C MET A 1 -40.08 -15.50 -50.84
N SER A 2 -39.02 -14.69 -50.83
CA SER A 2 -38.78 -13.41 -50.11
C SER A 2 -38.67 -13.38 -48.57
N VAL A 3 -37.45 -13.09 -48.05
CA VAL A 3 -36.92 -11.79 -47.53
C VAL A 3 -37.48 -11.52 -46.12
N ALA A 4 -36.69 -11.48 -45.03
CA ALA A 4 -35.77 -10.40 -44.73
C ALA A 4 -34.76 -10.75 -43.62
N ARG A 5 -33.55 -10.21 -43.78
CA ARG A 5 -32.48 -10.11 -42.78
C ARG A 5 -32.86 -9.11 -41.68
N CYS A 6 -32.61 -9.44 -40.41
CA CYS A 6 -32.40 -8.47 -39.33
C CYS A 6 -31.27 -9.01 -38.43
N LEU A 7 -30.01 -8.60 -38.64
CA LEU A 7 -29.31 -7.46 -38.03
C LEU A 7 -29.15 -7.56 -36.50
N ALA A 8 -27.88 -7.67 -36.14
CA ALA A 8 -27.31 -7.79 -34.81
C ALA A 8 -27.56 -6.54 -33.95
N ALA A 9 -27.67 -6.76 -32.64
CA ALA A 9 -27.32 -5.76 -31.64
C ALA A 9 -26.52 -6.45 -30.53
N LEU A 10 -25.19 -6.51 -30.71
CA LEU A 10 -24.28 -6.72 -29.59
C LEU A 10 -24.35 -5.44 -28.74
N ALA A 11 -25.07 -5.50 -27.63
CA ALA A 11 -24.92 -4.51 -26.57
C ALA A 11 -23.57 -4.78 -25.89
N LEU A 12 -22.51 -4.12 -26.37
CA LEU A 12 -21.31 -3.89 -25.56
C LEU A 12 -21.76 -3.01 -24.39
N VAL A 13 -22.09 -3.63 -23.26
CA VAL A 13 -22.07 -2.94 -21.97
C VAL A 13 -20.59 -2.61 -21.74
N CYS A 14 -20.21 -1.38 -22.07
CA CYS A 14 -19.00 -0.77 -21.56
C CYS A 14 -19.09 -0.82 -20.03
N GLY A 15 -18.44 -1.82 -19.44
CA GLY A 15 -18.10 -1.80 -18.03
C GLY A 15 -17.17 -0.62 -17.82
N ALA A 16 -17.74 0.54 -17.49
CA ALA A 16 -16.98 1.60 -16.89
C ALA A 16 -16.31 1.00 -15.65
N PRO A 17 -14.98 1.14 -15.48
CA PRO A 17 -14.41 0.86 -14.17
C PRO A 17 -15.15 1.78 -13.20
N ALA A 18 -15.79 1.19 -12.20
CA ALA A 18 -16.27 1.94 -11.05
C ALA A 18 -15.01 2.51 -10.38
N HIS A 19 -14.60 3.70 -10.83
CA HIS A 19 -13.61 4.51 -10.15
C HIS A 19 -14.24 4.86 -8.81
N ALA A 20 -13.92 4.10 -7.77
CA ALA A 20 -14.05 4.59 -6.42
C ALA A 20 -13.39 5.98 -6.41
N LEU A 21 -14.13 7.00 -5.95
CA LEU A 21 -13.82 8.43 -6.11
C LEU A 21 -12.53 8.90 -5.40
N GLY A 22 -11.73 7.97 -4.88
CA GLY A 22 -10.50 8.28 -4.16
C GLY A 22 -9.25 8.22 -5.03
N MET A 23 -8.36 9.17 -4.78
CA MET A 23 -7.01 9.20 -5.32
C MET A 23 -6.01 8.64 -4.31
N ASP A 24 -5.00 7.94 -4.81
CA ASP A 24 -3.85 7.52 -4.00
C ASP A 24 -3.02 8.75 -3.60
N VAL A 25 -2.73 8.87 -2.31
CA VAL A 25 -1.89 9.93 -1.77
C VAL A 25 -0.41 9.52 -1.90
N PRO A 26 0.38 10.24 -2.70
CA PRO A 26 1.74 9.84 -3.01
C PRO A 26 2.70 10.22 -1.87
N TYR A 27 3.86 9.58 -1.81
CA TYR A 27 4.81 9.73 -0.70
C TYR A 27 5.39 11.14 -0.58
N GLU A 28 5.40 11.92 -1.66
CA GLU A 28 5.96 13.27 -1.70
C GLU A 28 5.27 14.23 -0.72
N ARG A 29 4.00 13.97 -0.37
CA ARG A 29 3.30 14.71 0.70
C ARG A 29 3.87 14.47 2.10
N PHE A 30 4.64 13.41 2.26
CA PHE A 30 5.29 12.95 3.49
C PHE A 30 6.82 13.00 3.38
N ALA A 31 7.36 13.70 2.38
CA ALA A 31 8.80 13.87 2.20
C ALA A 31 9.40 14.87 3.21
N THR A 32 8.57 15.65 3.91
CA THR A 32 8.97 16.53 5.01
C THR A 32 8.78 15.85 6.36
N ALA A 33 9.68 16.12 7.31
CA ALA A 33 9.72 15.42 8.59
C ALA A 33 8.50 15.69 9.48
N ASP A 34 7.83 16.82 9.32
CA ASP A 34 6.65 17.24 10.09
C ASP A 34 5.36 16.50 9.68
N ALA A 35 5.34 15.88 8.50
CA ALA A 35 4.22 15.07 8.04
C ALA A 35 4.32 13.60 8.48
N VAL A 36 5.49 13.17 8.97
CA VAL A 36 5.78 11.77 9.34
C VAL A 36 5.63 11.59 10.85
N ASP A 37 4.79 10.63 11.25
CA ASP A 37 4.61 10.29 12.67
C ASP A 37 5.81 9.47 13.17
N TRP A 38 6.24 8.48 12.38
CA TRP A 38 7.40 7.65 12.70
C TRP A 38 7.89 6.84 11.50
N VAL A 39 9.11 6.32 11.66
CA VAL A 39 9.81 5.48 10.68
C VAL A 39 10.34 4.23 11.37
N GLN A 40 10.17 3.06 10.76
CA GLN A 40 10.69 1.79 11.29
C GLN A 40 11.44 0.99 10.23
N VAL A 41 12.62 0.48 10.58
CA VAL A 41 13.33 -0.55 9.80
C VAL A 41 12.78 -1.93 10.18
N CYS A 42 12.40 -2.71 9.17
CA CYS A 42 11.66 -3.97 9.33
C CYS A 42 12.50 -5.23 9.14
N GLY A 43 13.69 -5.09 8.58
CA GLY A 43 14.58 -6.21 8.24
C GLY A 43 15.49 -5.87 7.08
N GLN A 44 16.44 -6.77 6.80
CA GLN A 44 17.33 -6.67 5.65
C GLN A 44 16.62 -7.12 4.38
N TRP A 45 16.94 -6.49 3.24
CA TRP A 45 16.60 -6.99 1.92
C TRP A 45 17.88 -7.32 1.15
N PRO A 46 17.88 -8.38 0.33
CA PRO A 46 19.04 -8.75 -0.45
C PRO A 46 19.22 -7.78 -1.62
N THR A 47 20.39 -7.14 -1.68
CA THR A 47 20.84 -6.32 -2.81
C THR A 47 21.98 -7.05 -3.53
N ARG A 48 22.35 -6.56 -4.72
CA ARG A 48 23.60 -6.97 -5.38
C ARG A 48 24.84 -6.27 -4.84
N LYS A 49 24.67 -5.10 -4.22
CA LYS A 49 25.73 -4.24 -3.69
C LYS A 49 25.25 -3.55 -2.41
N ASN A 50 26.09 -3.50 -1.39
CA ASN A 50 25.84 -2.84 -0.11
C ASN A 50 24.68 -3.42 0.71
N GLU A 51 24.58 -3.09 1.99
CA GLU A 51 23.43 -3.52 2.80
C GLU A 51 22.16 -2.77 2.34
N GLY A 52 21.06 -3.51 2.23
CA GLY A 52 19.74 -2.91 2.01
C GLY A 52 18.75 -3.37 3.06
N VAL A 53 17.74 -2.53 3.29
CA VAL A 53 16.74 -2.75 4.34
C VAL A 53 15.35 -2.43 3.84
N TYR A 54 14.36 -3.09 4.43
CA TYR A 54 12.98 -2.66 4.35
C TYR A 54 12.73 -1.57 5.39
N ARG A 55 12.12 -0.47 4.97
CA ARG A 55 11.72 0.64 5.85
C ARG A 55 10.24 0.90 5.65
N ILE A 56 9.50 1.10 6.73
CA ILE A 56 8.13 1.61 6.66
C ILE A 56 8.11 3.04 7.20
N VAL A 57 7.30 3.87 6.56
CA VAL A 57 7.02 5.24 6.98
C VAL A 57 5.53 5.34 7.24
N HIS A 58 5.16 5.84 8.42
CA HIS A 58 3.78 6.10 8.78
C HIS A 58 3.61 7.59 9.06
N GLY A 59 2.50 8.13 8.62
CA GLY A 59 2.07 9.48 8.92
C GLY A 59 0.56 9.52 9.07
N SER A 60 0.07 10.56 9.73
CA SER A 60 -1.35 10.78 9.89
C SER A 60 -1.73 12.18 9.42
N GLN A 61 -2.74 12.27 8.56
CA GLN A 61 -3.34 13.54 8.13
C GLN A 61 -4.86 13.39 8.06
N TYR A 62 -5.59 14.45 8.39
CA TYR A 62 -7.05 14.47 8.33
C TYR A 62 -7.72 13.25 9.02
N ALA A 63 -7.22 12.87 10.20
CA ALA A 63 -7.66 11.71 10.98
C ALA A 63 -7.50 10.32 10.31
N GLN A 64 -6.75 10.24 9.21
CA GLN A 64 -6.42 9.01 8.51
C GLN A 64 -4.93 8.68 8.63
N SER A 65 -4.62 7.38 8.65
CA SER A 65 -3.26 6.86 8.57
C SER A 65 -2.82 6.62 7.13
N PHE A 66 -1.57 6.95 6.84
CA PHE A 66 -0.87 6.65 5.60
C PHE A 66 0.33 5.75 5.91
N LEU A 67 0.55 4.74 5.07
CA LEU A 67 1.66 3.79 5.23
C LEU A 67 2.40 3.63 3.91
N TYR A 68 3.71 3.80 3.95
CA TYR A 68 4.59 3.62 2.80
C TYR A 68 5.63 2.57 3.13
N LEU A 69 5.82 1.62 2.21
CA LEU A 69 6.87 0.62 2.25
C LEU A 69 8.00 1.01 1.30
N GLN A 70 9.22 1.01 1.82
CA GLN A 70 10.41 1.38 1.08
C GLN A 70 11.42 0.25 1.08
N TRP A 71 11.96 0.01 -0.11
CA TRP A 71 13.14 -0.83 -0.30
C TRP A 71 14.35 0.09 -0.39
N MET A 72 15.18 0.02 0.64
CA MET A 72 16.29 0.93 0.83
C MET A 72 17.61 0.23 0.47
N GLN A 73 18.54 0.99 -0.11
CA GLN A 73 19.90 0.54 -0.39
C GLN A 73 20.88 1.66 -0.05
N ARG A 74 22.03 1.31 0.52
CA ARG A 74 23.12 2.28 0.69
C ARG A 74 23.80 2.57 -0.64
N ASP A 75 23.95 3.84 -0.96
CA ASP A 75 24.80 4.28 -2.08
C ASP A 75 26.29 4.13 -1.74
N ASP A 76 27.16 4.49 -2.69
CA ASP A 76 28.62 4.37 -2.54
C ASP A 76 29.18 5.32 -1.46
N ASN A 77 28.42 6.35 -1.05
CA ASN A 77 28.75 7.26 0.04
C ASN A 77 28.20 6.78 1.39
N GLY A 78 27.58 5.59 1.44
CA GLY A 78 26.98 5.02 2.63
C GLY A 78 25.60 5.58 3.00
N THR A 79 25.05 6.47 2.18
CA THR A 79 23.73 7.09 2.41
C THR A 79 22.63 6.13 2.03
N LEU A 80 21.65 5.94 2.92
CA LEU A 80 20.54 5.02 2.69
C LEU A 80 19.45 5.70 1.85
N GLN A 81 19.23 5.22 0.63
CA GLN A 81 18.28 5.78 -0.33
C GLN A 81 17.18 4.79 -0.68
N ALA A 82 15.97 5.29 -0.94
CA ALA A 82 14.86 4.46 -1.38
C ALA A 82 15.05 4.11 -2.87
N VAL A 83 15.28 2.84 -3.16
CA VAL A 83 15.28 2.31 -4.53
C VAL A 83 13.85 2.24 -5.06
N HIS A 84 12.90 2.00 -4.17
CA HIS A 84 11.48 2.02 -4.48
C HIS A 84 10.67 2.40 -3.24
N THR A 85 9.63 3.21 -3.44
CA THR A 85 8.61 3.54 -2.43
C THR A 85 7.25 3.10 -2.94
N GLN A 86 6.57 2.27 -2.17
CA GLN A 86 5.22 1.79 -2.44
C GLN A 86 4.28 2.39 -1.40
N GLY A 87 3.35 3.24 -1.84
CA GLY A 87 2.14 3.53 -1.05
C GLY A 87 1.24 2.31 -1.04
N ILE A 88 0.48 2.09 0.03
CA ILE A 88 -0.49 1.00 0.10
C ILE A 88 -1.86 1.57 -0.29
N PRO A 89 -2.34 1.44 -1.54
CA PRO A 89 -3.57 2.08 -2.04
C PRO A 89 -4.80 1.71 -1.22
N GLU A 90 -4.82 0.50 -0.65
CA GLU A 90 -5.91 0.06 0.23
C GLU A 90 -6.02 0.90 1.53
N LEU A 91 -4.99 1.69 1.85
CA LEU A 91 -4.90 2.56 3.03
C LEU A 91 -4.73 4.03 2.66
N ASN A 92 -3.92 4.31 1.64
CA ASN A 92 -3.45 5.63 1.26
C ASN A 92 -4.40 6.31 0.26
N SER A 93 -5.68 5.96 0.23
CA SER A 93 -6.67 6.66 -0.56
C SER A 93 -7.23 7.85 0.24
N ASP A 94 -7.37 9.02 -0.38
CA ASP A 94 -7.97 10.21 0.25
C ASP A 94 -9.45 10.06 0.66
N HIS A 95 -10.07 8.92 0.35
CA HIS A 95 -11.43 8.55 0.77
C HIS A 95 -11.46 7.30 1.66
N ALA A 96 -10.32 6.83 2.18
CA ALA A 96 -10.31 5.59 2.97
C ALA A 96 -10.86 5.81 4.39
N GLU A 97 -10.56 6.95 5.01
CA GLU A 97 -10.83 7.26 6.43
C GLU A 97 -10.38 6.13 7.37
N ILE A 98 -9.22 5.52 7.10
CA ILE A 98 -8.69 4.40 7.88
C ILE A 98 -7.67 4.89 8.90
N THR A 99 -7.93 4.64 10.19
CA THR A 99 -6.91 4.75 11.24
C THR A 99 -6.25 3.40 11.49
N LEU A 100 -4.91 3.37 11.55
CA LEU A 100 -4.14 2.20 11.91
C LEU A 100 -3.63 2.27 13.34
N THR A 101 -3.74 1.16 14.07
CA THR A 101 -3.18 1.00 15.42
C THR A 101 -2.48 -0.34 15.55
N ARG A 102 -1.64 -0.50 16.58
CA ARG A 102 -0.88 -1.73 16.85
C ARG A 102 -0.09 -2.22 15.63
N ILE A 103 0.52 -1.28 14.92
CA ILE A 103 1.33 -1.57 13.75
C ILE A 103 2.60 -2.28 14.24
N ALA A 104 2.90 -3.42 13.62
CA ALA A 104 4.11 -4.17 13.88
C ALA A 104 4.70 -4.63 12.55
N CYS A 105 6.02 -4.56 12.45
CA CYS A 105 6.76 -4.98 11.29
C CYS A 105 7.83 -6.00 11.69
N ARG A 106 7.88 -7.14 10.99
CA ARG A 106 8.84 -8.21 11.28
C ARG A 106 9.46 -8.73 9.99
N SER A 107 10.74 -9.08 10.07
CA SER A 107 11.40 -9.84 9.01
C SER A 107 10.84 -11.26 8.91
N THR A 108 10.90 -11.81 7.72
CA THR A 108 10.56 -13.20 7.39
C THR A 108 11.66 -13.77 6.50
N ARG A 109 11.64 -15.08 6.25
CA ARG A 109 12.62 -15.72 5.35
C ARG A 109 12.58 -15.16 3.92
N THR A 110 11.43 -14.66 3.47
CA THR A 110 11.20 -14.24 2.08
C THR A 110 10.96 -12.75 1.92
N GLY A 111 11.17 -11.96 2.98
CA GLY A 111 10.92 -10.51 2.99
C GLY A 111 10.42 -10.03 4.35
N ILE A 112 9.32 -9.28 4.39
CA ILE A 112 8.74 -8.75 5.63
C ILE A 112 7.24 -9.02 5.73
N ARG A 113 6.73 -8.98 6.96
CA ARG A 113 5.30 -8.96 7.26
C ARG A 113 4.99 -7.78 8.18
N ILE A 114 4.08 -6.93 7.73
CA ILE A 114 3.48 -5.85 8.53
C ILE A 114 2.10 -6.31 8.96
N THR A 115 1.76 -6.12 10.23
CA THR A 115 0.42 -6.37 10.77
C THR A 115 -0.08 -5.13 11.48
N ALA A 116 -1.37 -4.81 11.35
CA ALA A 116 -1.98 -3.71 12.08
C ALA A 116 -3.47 -3.96 12.32
N GLN A 117 -4.07 -3.15 13.19
CA GLN A 117 -5.51 -3.03 13.36
C GLN A 117 -5.99 -1.80 12.62
N ALA A 118 -6.90 -1.99 11.66
CA ALA A 118 -7.53 -0.94 10.89
C ALA A 118 -8.95 -0.67 11.42
N ARG A 119 -9.28 0.60 11.59
CA ARG A 119 -10.64 1.08 11.87
C ARG A 119 -11.05 2.04 10.75
N SER A 120 -12.18 1.77 10.09
CA SER A 120 -12.74 2.68 9.10
C SER A 120 -13.61 3.75 9.78
N GLY A 121 -13.61 4.97 9.25
CA GLY A 121 -14.54 6.04 9.63
C GLY A 121 -15.97 5.81 9.12
N HIS A 122 -16.13 5.00 8.06
CA HIS A 122 -17.43 4.70 7.45
C HIS A 122 -18.10 3.43 8.01
N GLU A 123 -17.29 2.48 8.48
CA GLU A 123 -17.77 1.25 9.10
C GLU A 123 -17.19 1.12 10.52
N ASP A 124 -18.04 0.94 11.53
CA ASP A 124 -17.64 0.67 12.92
C ASP A 124 -16.97 -0.71 13.12
N ARG A 125 -16.44 -1.32 12.07
CA ARG A 125 -15.83 -2.65 12.07
C ARG A 125 -14.32 -2.56 12.09
N LEU A 126 -13.73 -3.13 13.14
CA LEU A 126 -12.28 -3.35 13.23
C LEU A 126 -11.85 -4.52 12.34
N ARG A 127 -10.77 -4.32 11.59
CA ARG A 127 -10.15 -5.37 10.76
C ARG A 127 -8.69 -5.52 11.16
N ASN A 128 -8.19 -6.75 11.24
CA ASN A 128 -6.74 -6.97 11.27
C ASN A 128 -6.25 -7.00 9.82
N ILE A 129 -5.21 -6.23 9.53
CA ILE A 129 -4.58 -6.21 8.21
C ILE A 129 -3.22 -6.88 8.28
N THR A 130 -2.87 -7.59 7.22
CA THR A 130 -1.53 -8.14 6.99
C THR A 130 -1.03 -7.69 5.63
N ILE A 131 0.16 -7.10 5.59
CA ILE A 131 0.87 -6.75 4.36
C ILE A 131 2.15 -7.58 4.32
N GLU A 132 2.33 -8.35 3.26
CA GLU A 132 3.53 -9.14 3.04
C GLU A 132 4.23 -8.65 1.79
N ALA A 133 5.52 -8.35 1.91
CA ALA A 133 6.32 -7.86 0.81
C ALA A 133 7.59 -8.68 0.66
N GLY A 134 7.93 -9.00 -0.58
CA GLY A 134 9.06 -9.85 -0.93
C GLY A 134 10.32 -9.05 -1.28
N HIS A 135 11.30 -9.75 -1.86
CA HIS A 135 12.54 -9.13 -2.35
C HIS A 135 12.37 -8.39 -3.69
N ARG A 136 11.27 -8.61 -4.42
CA ARG A 136 10.97 -7.84 -5.63
C ARG A 136 10.33 -6.50 -5.23
N PRO A 137 10.97 -5.35 -5.50
CA PRO A 137 10.41 -4.05 -5.11
C PRO A 137 9.07 -3.79 -5.82
N GLY A 138 8.16 -3.10 -5.11
CA GLY A 138 6.82 -2.77 -5.58
C GLY A 138 5.81 -3.93 -5.51
N VAL A 139 6.21 -5.10 -5.02
CA VAL A 139 5.32 -6.26 -4.89
C VAL A 139 4.99 -6.51 -3.45
N TYR A 140 3.70 -6.52 -3.18
CA TYR A 140 3.16 -6.90 -1.89
C TYR A 140 1.84 -7.61 -2.04
N ARG A 141 1.42 -8.27 -0.96
CA ARG A 141 0.09 -8.84 -0.78
C ARG A 141 -0.56 -8.17 0.41
N TYR A 142 -1.76 -7.63 0.20
CA TYR A 142 -2.63 -7.12 1.26
C TYR A 142 -3.68 -8.16 1.62
N THR A 143 -3.92 -8.38 2.90
CA THR A 143 -4.94 -9.32 3.39
C THR A 143 -5.67 -8.73 4.58
N PRO A 144 -6.92 -8.27 4.40
CA PRO A 144 -7.77 -7.85 5.51
C PRO A 144 -8.51 -9.07 6.09
N THR A 145 -8.63 -9.12 7.41
CA THR A 145 -9.40 -10.14 8.12
C THR A 145 -10.34 -9.45 9.11
N PRO A 146 -11.65 -9.78 9.13
CA PRO A 146 -12.55 -9.26 10.15
C PRO A 146 -12.05 -9.64 11.54
N ARG A 147 -12.09 -8.68 12.48
CA ARG A 147 -11.85 -9.01 13.88
C ARG A 147 -13.14 -9.64 14.43
N ARG A 148 -13.02 -10.86 14.97
CA ARG A 148 -14.10 -11.53 15.71
C ARG A 148 -14.38 -10.82 17.02
#